data_AF-A0A949AGU0-F1
#
_entry.id   AF-A0A949AGU0-F1
#
_cell.length_a   1.000
_cell.length_b   1.000
_cell.length_c   1.000
_cell.angle_alpha   90.00
_cell.angle_beta   90.00
_cell.angle_gamma   90.00
#
_symmetry.space_group_name_H-M   'P 1'
#
loop_
_entity.id
_entity.type
_entity.pdbx_description
1 polymer ?
#
loop_
_entity_poly.entity_id
_entity_poly.type
_entity_poly.pdbx_seq_one_letter_code
_entity_poly.pdbx_strand_id
1 'polypeptide(L)' 'IECKWRDKDFDPANAKVFLRHYDKAQVYVVSHNVSHPYSHRYGDFTIKFINLADFENICKHFG' A
#
# COMPACT_ATOMS: atom_id res chain seq x y z
N ILE A 1 -2.46 6.02 1.36
CA ILE A 1 -3.07 4.73 1.76
C ILE A 1 -4.25 4.50 0.84
N GLU A 2 -4.40 3.30 0.30
CA GLU A 2 -5.56 2.93 -0.53
C GLU A 2 -6.16 1.62 -0.01
N CYS A 3 -7.49 1.57 0.14
CA CYS A 3 -8.18 0.38 0.63
C CYS A 3 -8.81 -0.39 -0.53
N LYS A 4 -8.69 -1.71 -0.53
CA LYS A 4 -9.32 -2.60 -1.51
C LYS A 4 -9.99 -3.78 -0.84
N TRP A 5 -11.09 -4.26 -1.43
CA TRP A 5 -11.68 -5.53 -1.03
C TRP A 5 -10.73 -6.68 -1.29
N ARG A 6 -10.09 -6.75 -2.45
CA ARG A 6 -8.97 -7.67 -2.70
C ARG A 6 -7.73 -6.92 -3.15
N ASP A 7 -6.57 -7.37 -2.70
CA ASP A 7 -5.27 -6.85 -3.11
C ASP A 7 -5.08 -6.78 -4.64
N LYS A 8 -5.59 -7.79 -5.36
CA LYS A 8 -5.56 -7.85 -6.84
C LYS A 8 -6.43 -6.81 -7.54
N ASP A 9 -7.35 -6.14 -6.84
CA ASP A 9 -8.18 -5.06 -7.40
C ASP A 9 -7.44 -3.71 -7.38
N PHE A 10 -6.18 -3.71 -6.96
CA PHE A 10 -5.33 -2.53 -6.97
C PHE A 10 -4.82 -2.21 -8.39
N ASP A 11 -5.07 -0.97 -8.84
CA ASP A 11 -4.51 -0.43 -10.07
C ASP A 11 -3.33 0.49 -9.75
N PRO A 12 -2.10 0.14 -10.18
CA PRO A 12 -0.90 0.93 -9.89
C PRO A 12 -0.84 2.29 -10.61
N ALA A 13 -1.71 2.56 -11.59
CA ALA A 13 -1.67 3.79 -12.39
C ALA A 13 -1.82 5.06 -11.54
N ASN A 14 -2.77 5.07 -10.61
CA ASN A 14 -3.01 6.21 -9.73
C ASN A 14 -1.84 6.42 -8.75
N ALA A 15 -1.33 5.32 -8.17
CA ALA A 15 -0.18 5.37 -7.27
C ALA A 15 1.08 5.89 -7.99
N LYS A 16 1.28 5.53 -9.27
CA LYS A 16 2.38 6.04 -10.09
C LYS A 16 2.30 7.56 -10.25
N VAL A 17 1.13 8.11 -10.55
CA VAL A 17 0.93 9.56 -10.68
C VAL A 17 1.18 10.26 -9.35
N PHE A 18 0.69 9.68 -8.25
CA PHE A 18 0.92 10.21 -6.90
C PHE A 18 2.42 10.25 -6.55
N LEU A 19 3.13 9.14 -6.75
CA LEU A 19 4.55 9.01 -6.41
C LEU A 19 5.47 9.90 -7.27
N ARG A 20 5.02 10.34 -8.45
CA ARG A 20 5.75 11.37 -9.23
C ARG A 20 5.80 12.73 -8.54
N HIS A 21 4.78 13.05 -7.74
CA HIS A 21 4.71 14.31 -7.00
C HIS A 21 5.30 14.18 -5.58
N TYR A 22 5.32 12.95 -5.05
CA TYR A 22 5.79 12.64 -3.70
C TYR A 22 6.76 11.45 -3.74
N ASP A 23 7.95 11.68 -4.25
CA ASP A 23 8.99 10.66 -4.50
C ASP A 23 9.46 9.92 -3.24
N LYS A 24 9.35 10.55 -2.07
CA LYS A 24 9.68 9.97 -0.75
C LYS A 24 8.49 9.32 -0.06
N ALA A 25 7.29 9.38 -0.63
CA ALA A 25 6.11 8.82 0.03
C ALA A 25 6.11 7.29 -0.05
N GLN A 26 5.65 6.66 1.03
CA GLN A 26 5.34 5.23 1.04
C GLN A 26 3.84 5.04 0.79
N VAL A 27 3.49 4.25 -0.23
CA VAL A 27 2.11 3.86 -0.46
C VAL A 27 1.84 2.50 0.20
N TYR A 28 0.77 2.47 0.99
CA TYR A 28 0.21 1.26 1.58
C TYR A 28 -1.12 0.94 0.92
N VAL A 29 -1.29 -0.30 0.49
CA VAL A 29 -2.58 -0.86 0.08
C VAL A 29 -3.08 -1.77 1.19
N VAL A 30 -4.24 -1.44 1.75
CA VAL A 30 -4.86 -2.19 2.84
C VAL A 30 -5.96 -3.06 2.25
N SER A 31 -5.89 -4.38 2.47
CA SER A 31 -6.90 -5.30 1.98
C SER A 31 -7.13 -6.50 2.90
N HIS A 32 -8.38 -7.00 2.93
CA HIS A 32 -8.79 -8.05 3.85
C HIS A 32 -8.17 -9.42 3.55
N ASN A 33 -7.81 -9.69 2.28
CA ASN A 33 -7.34 -11.01 1.84
C ASN A 33 -5.82 -11.13 1.90
N VAL A 34 -5.14 -10.08 2.37
CA VAL A 34 -3.70 -10.11 2.65
C VAL A 34 -3.51 -10.81 3.99
N SER A 35 -3.03 -12.06 3.98
CA SER A 35 -2.75 -12.79 5.22
C SER A 35 -1.45 -12.34 5.89
N HIS A 36 -0.44 -11.99 5.08
CA HIS A 36 0.86 -11.54 5.54
C HIS A 36 1.30 -10.31 4.72
N PRO A 37 1.89 -9.28 5.34
CA PRO A 37 2.43 -8.13 4.62
C PRO A 37 3.40 -8.54 3.52
N TYR A 38 3.28 -7.90 2.36
CA TYR A 38 4.23 -8.09 1.28
C TYR A 38 4.45 -6.81 0.49
N SER A 39 5.58 -6.75 -0.22
CA SER A 39 5.90 -5.66 -1.13
C SER A 39 5.80 -6.16 -2.56
N HIS A 40 5.15 -5.38 -3.42
CA HIS A 40 5.12 -5.63 -4.85
C HIS A 40 5.79 -4.49 -5.60
N ARG A 41 6.69 -4.82 -6.53
CA ARG A 41 7.39 -3.84 -7.36
C ARG A 41 6.67 -3.66 -8.69
N TYR A 42 6.23 -2.43 -8.96
CA TYR A 42 5.65 -2.01 -10.23
C TYR A 42 6.67 -1.14 -10.98
N GLY A 43 7.51 -1.77 -11.81
CA GLY A 43 8.53 -1.07 -12.57
C GLY A 43 9.56 -0.37 -11.66
N ASP A 44 9.42 0.94 -11.51
CA ASP A 44 10.30 1.84 -10.77
C ASP A 44 9.86 2.14 -9.33
N PHE A 45 8.66 1.73 -8.92
CA PHE A 45 8.16 1.96 -7.55
C PHE A 45 7.68 0.68 -6.85
N THR A 46 7.63 0.73 -5.53
CA THR A 46 7.23 -0.39 -4.67
C THR A 46 6.04 -0.02 -3.82
N ILE A 47 5.03 -0.88 -3.80
CA ILE A 47 3.81 -0.72 -2.99
C ILE A 47 3.82 -1.79 -1.90
N LYS A 48 3.44 -1.42 -0.68
CA LYS A 48 3.33 -2.35 0.45
C LYS A 48 1.87 -2.72 0.68
N PHE A 49 1.58 -4.01 0.59
CA PHE A 49 0.25 -4.59 0.83
C PHE A 49 0.20 -5.12 2.26
N ILE A 50 -0.85 -4.77 2.98
CA ILE A 50 -1.05 -5.11 4.39
C ILE A 50 -2.52 -5.41 4.67
N ASN A 51 -2.81 -6.06 5.79
CA ASN A 51 -4.17 -6.15 6.31
C ASN A 51 -4.49 -4.97 7.26
N LEU A 52 -5.73 -4.94 7.75
CA LEU A 52 -6.20 -3.88 8.65
C LEU A 52 -5.47 -3.89 10.00
N ALA A 53 -5.19 -5.05 10.58
CA ALA A 53 -4.49 -5.15 11.87
C ALA A 53 -3.06 -4.60 11.78
N ASP A 54 -2.35 -4.91 10.70
CA ASP A 54 -1.02 -4.36 10.41
C ASP A 54 -1.07 -2.84 10.21
N PHE A 55 -2.13 -2.33 9.57
CA PHE A 55 -2.32 -0.90 9.39
C PHE A 55 -2.54 -0.17 10.71
N GLU A 56 -3.36 -0.73 11.61
CA GLU A 56 -3.53 -0.19 12.97
C GLU A 56 -2.20 -0.13 13.73
N ASN A 57 -1.37 -1.17 13.60
CA ASN A 57 -0.05 -1.20 14.21
C ASN A 57 0.85 -0.08 13.66
N ILE A 58 0.84 0.15 12.35
CA ILE A 58 1.56 1.27 11.73
C ILE A 58 1.08 2.60 12.32
N CYS A 59 -0.23 2.87 12.30
CA CYS A 59 -0.76 4.14 12.81
C CYS A 59 -0.40 4.43 14.27
N LYS A 60 -0.31 3.40 15.12
CA LYS A 60 0.09 3.55 16.54
C LYS A 60 1.56 3.92 16.74
N HIS A 61 2.44 3.57 15.81
CA HIS A 61 3.89 3.82 15.94
C HIS A 61 4.37 5.06 15.16
N PHE A 62 3.49 5.65 14.34
CA PHE A 62 3.76 6.89 13.61
C PHE A 62 3.07 8.12 14.25
N GLY A 63 2.50 7.96 15.46
CA GLY A 63 1.92 9.02 16.28
C GLY A 63 2.87 9.55 17.34
#